data_AF-A0A947XU90-F1
#
_entry.id   AF-A0A947XU90-F1
#
_cell.length_a   1.000
_cell.length_b   1.000
_cell.length_c   1.000
_cell.angle_alpha   90.00
_cell.angle_beta   90.00
_cell.angle_gamma   90.00
#
_symmetry.space_group_name_H-M   'P 1'
#
loop_
_entity.id
_entity.type
_entity.pdbx_description
1 polymer ?
#
loop_
_entity_poly.entity_id
_entity_poly.type
_entity_poly.pdbx_seq_one_letter_code
_entity_poly.pdbx_strand_id
1 'polypeptide(L)'
;MKSIYAFALAVSMALLSTTTFAQNVVAGLDSRDMVTCYGCHDVKEDQHTKGVHADINCATCHAGAAEHMAVAKARDPVKRPQKPDAAACLTCHKDDAKRMNWAFADHHKAGLECRDCHGLHAPKDIKRLDLSLWRSDKNTALCATCHQDVLARFNMKSHHPVKEGALSCTSCHDQHGGKQTNLATKTAECTQCHQAIRG
;
A
#
# COMPACT_ATOMS: atom_id res chain seq x y z
N MET A 1 -4.59 74.07 31.68
CA MET A 1 -4.95 74.25 30.25
C MET A 1 -4.32 73.12 29.46
N LYS A 2 -5.12 72.45 28.60
CA LYS A 2 -4.81 71.33 27.68
C LYS A 2 -4.65 69.96 28.38
N SER A 3 -5.74 69.24 28.65
CA SER A 3 -6.61 68.44 27.74
C SER A 3 -6.07 67.06 27.39
N ILE A 4 -6.66 66.07 28.07
CA ILE A 4 -7.37 64.91 27.49
C ILE A 4 -6.59 64.07 26.47
N TYR A 5 -6.15 62.88 26.87
CA TYR A 5 -6.24 61.68 26.04
C TYR A 5 -6.64 60.47 26.89
N ALA A 6 -7.84 59.97 26.59
CA ALA A 6 -8.51 58.88 27.26
C ALA A 6 -7.95 57.53 26.81
N PHE A 7 -7.77 56.65 27.79
CA PHE A 7 -7.58 55.20 27.66
C PHE A 7 -8.81 54.59 26.98
N ALA A 8 -8.64 54.00 25.79
CA ALA A 8 -9.61 53.09 25.19
C ALA A 8 -8.88 51.80 24.79
N LEU A 9 -9.04 50.76 25.61
CA LEU A 9 -8.67 49.39 25.27
C LEU A 9 -9.57 48.92 24.12
N ALA A 10 -9.01 48.76 22.93
CA ALA A 10 -9.60 47.95 21.86
C ALA A 10 -9.08 46.52 22.01
N VAL A 11 -9.80 45.67 22.76
CA VAL A 11 -9.65 44.22 22.70
C VAL A 11 -10.46 43.74 21.51
N SER A 12 -9.85 43.68 20.33
CA SER A 12 -10.42 43.04 19.15
C SER A 12 -9.89 41.61 19.06
N MET A 13 -10.84 40.67 19.16
CA MET A 13 -10.67 39.22 19.07
C MET A 13 -9.76 38.80 17.92
N ALA A 14 -8.58 38.27 18.25
CA ALA A 14 -7.82 37.42 17.35
C ALA A 14 -8.59 36.10 17.18
N LEU A 15 -9.37 36.01 16.09
CA LEU A 15 -9.94 34.76 15.64
C LEU A 15 -8.80 33.84 15.17
N LEU A 16 -8.43 32.90 16.04
CA LEU A 16 -7.69 31.70 15.72
C LEU A 16 -8.44 30.94 14.61
N SER A 17 -8.02 31.15 13.36
CA SER A 17 -8.38 30.29 12.24
C SER A 17 -7.40 29.13 12.22
N THR A 18 -7.87 28.02 12.77
CA THR A 18 -7.26 26.71 12.68
C THR A 18 -7.11 26.26 11.22
N THR A 19 -6.07 25.45 10.99
CA THR A 19 -5.91 24.51 9.86
C THR A 19 -5.70 25.10 8.46
N THR A 20 -4.47 25.49 8.15
CA THR A 20 -3.89 25.34 6.80
C THR A 20 -3.13 24.02 6.70
N PHE A 21 -3.86 22.91 6.70
CA PHE A 21 -3.36 21.60 6.24
C PHE A 21 -4.30 21.10 5.15
N ALA A 22 -4.15 21.65 3.94
CA ALA A 22 -4.58 21.07 2.65
C ALA A 22 -4.62 22.16 1.59
N GLN A 23 -3.46 22.55 1.03
CA GLN A 23 -3.39 23.29 -0.25
C GLN A 23 -1.97 23.33 -0.80
N ASN A 24 -1.31 22.17 -0.90
CA ASN A 24 -0.19 21.99 -1.84
C ASN A 24 -0.71 21.29 -3.10
N VAL A 25 -1.79 21.81 -3.67
CA VAL A 25 -2.14 21.54 -5.06
C VAL A 25 -1.26 22.46 -5.90
N VAL A 26 -0.24 21.88 -6.51
CA VAL A 26 0.72 22.57 -7.35
C VAL A 26 -0.04 23.29 -8.45
N ALA A 27 0.03 24.63 -8.48
CA ALA A 27 -0.57 25.42 -9.54
C ALA A 27 0.05 25.03 -10.88
N GLY A 28 -0.73 24.39 -11.76
CA GLY A 28 -0.36 24.19 -13.17
C GLY A 28 -0.42 22.76 -13.73
N LEU A 29 -0.79 21.75 -12.96
CA LEU A 29 -1.10 20.42 -13.48
C LEU A 29 -2.58 20.14 -13.24
N ASP A 30 -3.38 20.05 -14.31
CA ASP A 30 -4.75 19.55 -14.23
C ASP A 30 -4.67 18.13 -13.64
N SER A 31 -5.38 17.89 -12.54
CA SER A 31 -5.47 16.59 -11.88
C SER A 31 -6.11 15.52 -12.77
N ARG A 32 -6.63 15.90 -13.95
CA ARG A 32 -7.24 15.01 -14.94
C ARG A 32 -6.35 14.60 -16.10
N ASP A 33 -5.17 15.22 -16.30
CA ASP A 33 -4.37 14.92 -17.49
C ASP A 33 -3.30 13.83 -17.23
N MET A 34 -3.74 12.58 -17.33
CA MET A 34 -2.86 11.41 -17.37
C MET A 34 -2.14 11.27 -18.72
N VAL A 35 -2.72 11.85 -19.78
CA VAL A 35 -2.24 11.74 -21.17
C VAL A 35 -0.88 12.42 -21.32
N THR A 36 -0.67 13.54 -20.61
CA THR A 36 0.64 14.19 -20.54
C THR A 36 1.73 13.25 -20.00
N CYS A 37 1.44 12.41 -19.02
CA CYS A 37 2.41 11.42 -18.53
C CYS A 37 2.66 10.31 -19.55
N TYR A 38 1.62 9.82 -20.23
CA TYR A 38 1.72 8.77 -21.24
C TYR A 38 2.57 9.16 -22.45
N GLY A 39 2.57 10.45 -22.83
CA GLY A 39 3.41 10.96 -23.93
C GLY A 39 4.91 10.66 -23.78
N CYS A 40 5.40 10.40 -22.56
CA CYS A 40 6.77 9.95 -22.30
C CYS A 40 6.86 8.54 -21.68
N HIS A 41 5.74 7.97 -21.23
CA HIS A 41 5.67 6.71 -20.50
C HIS A 41 4.65 5.74 -21.12
N ASP A 42 4.82 5.44 -22.40
CA ASP A 42 4.03 4.50 -23.21
C ASP A 42 3.89 3.10 -22.56
N VAL A 43 4.98 2.53 -22.04
CA VAL A 43 4.93 1.23 -21.34
C VAL A 43 4.11 1.35 -20.06
N LYS A 44 4.09 2.52 -19.40
CA LYS A 44 3.30 2.70 -18.18
C LYS A 44 1.83 2.95 -18.48
N GLU A 45 1.50 3.55 -19.61
CA GLU A 45 0.13 3.66 -20.09
C GLU A 45 -0.53 2.28 -20.20
N ASP A 46 0.11 1.35 -20.93
CA ASP A 46 -0.42 -0.01 -21.10
C ASP A 46 -0.58 -0.75 -19.76
N GLN A 47 0.35 -0.52 -18.83
CA GLN A 47 0.34 -1.16 -17.51
C GLN A 47 -0.69 -0.53 -16.55
N HIS A 48 -0.92 0.77 -16.64
CA HIS A 48 -1.81 1.52 -15.77
C HIS A 48 -3.28 1.36 -16.18
N THR A 49 -3.57 1.47 -17.48
CA THR A 49 -4.92 1.35 -18.05
C THR A 49 -5.57 -0.02 -17.82
N LYS A 50 -4.78 -1.07 -17.60
CA LYS A 50 -5.24 -2.43 -17.26
C LYS A 50 -5.44 -2.66 -15.76
N GLY A 51 -5.08 -1.68 -14.92
CA GLY A 51 -5.13 -1.78 -13.46
C GLY A 51 -6.48 -1.38 -12.87
N VAL A 52 -6.72 -1.78 -11.61
CA VAL A 52 -7.93 -1.39 -10.85
C VAL A 52 -7.95 0.09 -10.46
N HIS A 53 -6.86 0.82 -10.71
CA HIS A 53 -6.71 2.24 -10.44
C HIS A 53 -6.53 3.06 -11.74
N ALA A 54 -6.99 2.55 -12.88
CA ALA A 54 -6.85 3.22 -14.18
C ALA A 54 -7.42 4.67 -14.20
N ASP A 55 -8.39 4.96 -13.34
CA ASP A 55 -9.04 6.27 -13.20
C ASP A 55 -8.36 7.19 -12.17
N ILE A 56 -7.24 6.78 -11.57
CA ILE A 56 -6.49 7.60 -10.59
C ILE A 56 -5.29 8.27 -11.27
N ASN A 57 -5.08 9.55 -10.98
CA ASN A 57 -3.94 10.30 -11.53
C ASN A 57 -2.60 9.78 -10.97
N CYS A 58 -1.56 9.77 -11.80
CA CYS A 58 -0.22 9.33 -11.41
C CYS A 58 0.30 10.04 -10.15
N ALA A 59 0.08 11.36 -10.04
CA ALA A 59 0.55 12.18 -8.92
C ALA A 59 -0.15 11.87 -7.59
N THR A 60 -1.29 11.17 -7.61
CA THR A 60 -1.96 10.71 -6.39
C THR A 60 -1.14 9.65 -5.65
N CYS A 61 -0.39 8.82 -6.39
CA CYS A 61 0.47 7.80 -5.80
C CYS A 61 1.96 8.16 -5.88
N HIS A 62 2.37 8.89 -6.92
CA HIS A 62 3.76 9.27 -7.15
C HIS A 62 4.04 10.69 -6.65
N ALA A 63 4.62 10.78 -5.45
CA ALA A 63 5.11 12.05 -4.91
C ALA A 63 6.27 12.60 -5.76
N GLY A 64 6.36 13.93 -5.91
CA GLY A 64 7.42 14.58 -6.69
C GLY A 64 7.16 14.67 -8.21
N ALA A 65 5.92 14.43 -8.65
CA ALA A 65 5.57 14.44 -10.06
C ALA A 65 5.77 15.83 -10.71
N ALA A 66 5.51 16.92 -10.00
CA ALA A 66 5.66 18.28 -10.55
C ALA A 66 7.14 18.63 -10.79
N GLU A 67 7.99 18.30 -9.82
CA GLU A 67 9.45 18.49 -9.89
C GLU A 67 10.06 17.62 -10.99
N HIS A 68 9.54 16.40 -11.15
CA HIS A 68 9.90 15.52 -12.26
C HIS A 68 9.58 16.15 -13.61
N MET A 69 8.36 16.68 -13.78
CA MET A 69 7.93 17.31 -15.02
C MET A 69 8.76 18.54 -15.39
N ALA A 70 9.18 19.33 -14.40
CA ALA A 70 10.04 20.51 -14.62
C ALA A 70 11.41 20.16 -15.23
N VAL A 71 11.90 18.92 -15.04
CA VAL A 71 13.19 18.46 -15.59
C VAL A 71 13.07 17.23 -16.49
N ALA A 72 11.86 16.83 -16.88
CA ALA A 72 11.63 15.53 -17.53
C ALA A 72 12.50 15.33 -18.79
N LYS A 73 12.74 16.40 -19.56
CA LYS A 73 13.60 16.38 -20.76
C LYS A 73 15.08 16.10 -20.45
N ALA A 74 15.55 16.45 -19.26
CA ALA A 74 16.93 16.20 -18.83
C ALA A 74 17.17 14.74 -18.42
N ARG A 75 16.11 13.93 -18.29
CA ARG A 75 16.16 12.52 -17.84
C ARG A 75 16.95 12.34 -16.53
N ASP A 76 16.90 13.35 -15.66
CA ASP A 76 17.61 13.38 -14.38
C ASP A 76 17.08 12.25 -13.46
N PRO A 77 17.94 11.28 -13.07
CA PRO A 77 17.53 10.18 -12.21
C PRO A 77 17.25 10.60 -10.76
N VAL A 78 17.73 11.78 -10.33
CA VAL A 78 17.55 12.29 -8.96
C VAL A 78 16.13 12.82 -8.74
N LYS A 79 15.53 13.39 -9.78
CA LYS A 79 14.18 14.00 -9.73
C LYS A 79 13.11 13.06 -10.28
N ARG A 80 13.22 11.76 -9.99
CA ARG A 80 12.19 10.78 -10.34
C ARG A 80 11.07 10.82 -9.29
N PRO A 81 9.81 10.64 -9.69
CA PRO A 81 8.74 10.53 -8.72
C PRO A 81 9.00 9.34 -7.79
N GLN A 82 8.76 9.54 -6.51
CA GLN A 82 8.95 8.50 -5.50
C GLN A 82 7.93 7.39 -5.73
N LYS A 83 8.32 6.15 -5.37
CA LYS A 83 7.36 5.05 -5.36
C LYS A 83 6.37 5.30 -4.22
N PRO A 84 5.08 4.99 -4.41
CA PRO A 84 4.12 5.08 -3.31
C PRO A 84 4.54 4.15 -2.16
N ASP A 85 4.35 4.68 -0.96
CA ASP A 85 4.37 3.95 0.29
C ASP A 85 2.94 3.54 0.69
N ALA A 86 2.80 2.91 1.84
CA ALA A 86 1.52 2.54 2.39
C ALA A 86 0.61 3.76 2.67
N ALA A 87 1.17 4.92 2.99
CA ALA A 87 0.38 6.12 3.27
C ALA A 87 -0.36 6.63 2.03
N ALA A 88 0.28 6.56 0.85
CA ALA A 88 -0.38 6.87 -0.42
C ALA A 88 -1.63 5.98 -0.64
N CYS A 89 -1.53 4.69 -0.30
CA CYS A 89 -2.62 3.73 -0.45
C CYS A 89 -3.72 3.96 0.59
N LEU A 90 -3.32 4.19 1.85
CA LEU A 90 -4.22 4.38 2.99
C LEU A 90 -4.96 5.71 2.95
N THR A 91 -4.56 6.66 2.11
CA THR A 91 -5.35 7.89 1.86
C THR A 91 -6.79 7.55 1.43
N CYS A 92 -6.97 6.46 0.66
CA CYS A 92 -8.29 5.97 0.25
C CYS A 92 -8.68 4.65 0.93
N HIS A 93 -7.71 3.76 1.22
CA HIS A 93 -8.00 2.42 1.78
C HIS A 93 -8.00 2.33 3.31
N LYS A 94 -7.88 3.45 4.04
CA LYS A 94 -7.83 3.48 5.51
C LYS A 94 -9.02 2.81 6.21
N ASP A 95 -10.21 2.89 5.62
CA ASP A 95 -11.45 2.42 6.25
C ASP A 95 -11.73 0.94 5.95
N ASP A 96 -10.82 0.26 5.24
CA ASP A 96 -10.91 -1.19 5.07
C ASP A 96 -10.46 -1.91 6.35
N ALA A 97 -11.38 -2.67 6.96
CA ALA A 97 -11.11 -3.50 8.12
C ALA A 97 -9.93 -4.46 7.93
N LYS A 98 -9.66 -4.91 6.70
CA LYS A 98 -8.52 -5.77 6.39
C LYS A 98 -7.18 -5.03 6.32
N ARG A 99 -7.17 -3.70 6.39
CA ARG A 99 -5.97 -2.86 6.21
C ARG A 99 -5.76 -1.85 7.34
N MET A 100 -6.76 -1.64 8.20
CA MET A 100 -6.69 -0.72 9.34
C MET A 100 -5.53 -1.01 10.30
N ASN A 101 -5.10 -2.27 10.39
CA ASN A 101 -4.02 -2.69 11.28
C ASN A 101 -2.64 -2.70 10.61
N TRP A 102 -2.52 -2.20 9.37
CA TRP A 102 -1.28 -2.25 8.61
C TRP A 102 -0.09 -1.62 9.35
N ALA A 103 -0.31 -0.50 10.04
CA ALA A 103 0.71 0.16 10.85
C ALA A 103 1.34 -0.74 11.93
N PHE A 104 0.64 -1.81 12.32
CA PHE A 104 1.10 -2.78 13.32
C PHE A 104 1.49 -4.13 12.70
N ALA A 105 1.30 -4.32 11.40
CA ALA A 105 1.59 -5.56 10.71
C ALA A 105 3.09 -5.84 10.71
N ASP A 106 3.47 -7.11 10.87
CA ASP A 106 4.88 -7.48 10.90
C ASP A 106 5.55 -7.27 9.53
N HIS A 107 4.79 -7.38 8.44
CA HIS A 107 5.28 -7.00 7.11
C HIS A 107 5.59 -5.50 7.01
N HIS A 108 4.78 -4.63 7.60
CA HIS A 108 5.09 -3.20 7.65
C HIS A 108 6.33 -2.94 8.52
N LYS A 109 6.44 -3.58 9.69
CA LYS A 109 7.64 -3.50 10.55
C LYS A 109 8.90 -4.01 9.86
N ALA A 110 8.76 -4.96 8.94
CA ALA A 110 9.85 -5.46 8.11
C ALA A 110 10.22 -4.52 6.94
N GLY A 111 9.57 -3.36 6.82
CA GLY A 111 9.84 -2.36 5.78
C GLY A 111 9.23 -2.70 4.42
N LEU A 112 8.25 -3.60 4.38
CA LEU A 112 7.50 -3.87 3.15
C LEU A 112 6.40 -2.85 2.96
N GLU A 113 6.13 -2.52 1.70
CA GLU A 113 5.05 -1.65 1.25
C GLU A 113 3.98 -2.45 0.51
N CYS A 114 2.76 -1.91 0.39
CA CYS A 114 1.64 -2.59 -0.27
C CYS A 114 2.02 -3.10 -1.68
N ARG A 115 2.83 -2.31 -2.40
CA ARG A 115 3.33 -2.59 -3.74
C ARG A 115 4.30 -3.77 -3.85
N ASP A 116 4.95 -4.16 -2.76
CA ASP A 116 5.90 -5.27 -2.77
C ASP A 116 5.17 -6.60 -2.98
N CYS A 117 3.92 -6.68 -2.51
CA CYS A 117 3.02 -7.82 -2.67
C CYS A 117 2.04 -7.63 -3.83
N HIS A 118 1.33 -6.50 -3.90
CA HIS A 118 0.24 -6.31 -4.86
C HIS A 118 0.71 -6.00 -6.28
N GLY A 119 1.94 -5.51 -6.44
CA GLY A 119 2.33 -4.84 -7.69
C GLY A 119 1.51 -3.56 -7.91
N LEU A 120 1.92 -2.72 -8.86
CA LEU A 120 1.23 -1.45 -9.15
C LEU A 120 1.08 -1.18 -10.64
N HIS A 121 2.03 -1.60 -11.46
CA HIS A 121 2.01 -1.40 -12.92
C HIS A 121 2.24 -2.72 -13.64
N ALA A 122 1.21 -3.57 -13.69
CA ALA A 122 1.14 -4.90 -14.33
C ALA A 122 1.61 -6.11 -13.47
N PRO A 123 1.13 -7.33 -13.82
CA PRO A 123 1.28 -8.50 -12.97
C PRO A 123 2.73 -8.96 -13.02
N LYS A 124 3.36 -9.07 -11.85
CA LYS A 124 4.59 -9.84 -11.75
C LYS A 124 4.21 -11.30 -11.99
N ASP A 125 4.50 -11.83 -13.17
CA ASP A 125 4.72 -13.26 -13.29
C ASP A 125 5.75 -13.63 -12.22
N ILE A 126 5.35 -14.47 -11.28
CA ILE A 126 6.23 -14.91 -10.18
C ILE A 126 7.20 -15.92 -10.80
N LYS A 127 8.18 -15.42 -11.58
CA LYS A 127 9.18 -16.18 -12.33
C LYS A 127 10.06 -17.10 -11.45
N ARG A 128 9.92 -17.03 -10.12
CA ARG A 128 10.78 -17.72 -9.15
C ARG A 128 10.14 -18.94 -8.49
N LEU A 129 8.84 -19.17 -8.65
CA LEU A 129 8.22 -20.41 -8.20
C LEU A 129 7.68 -21.16 -9.41
N ASP A 130 8.17 -22.38 -9.60
CA ASP A 130 7.55 -23.32 -10.52
C ASP A 130 6.19 -23.74 -9.93
N LEU A 131 5.14 -23.02 -10.34
CA LEU A 131 3.75 -23.31 -9.97
C LEU A 131 3.29 -24.70 -10.44
N SER A 132 4.06 -25.38 -11.31
CA SER A 132 3.75 -26.78 -11.67
C SER A 132 4.11 -27.76 -10.56
N LEU A 133 5.10 -27.44 -9.71
CA LEU A 133 5.51 -28.24 -8.54
C LEU A 133 4.73 -27.89 -7.27
N TRP A 134 4.15 -26.69 -7.24
CA TRP A 134 3.33 -26.16 -6.15
C TRP A 134 2.00 -25.71 -6.75
N ARG A 135 1.00 -26.59 -6.70
CA ARG A 135 -0.34 -26.35 -7.29
C ARG A 135 -1.16 -25.31 -6.51
N SER A 136 -0.51 -24.53 -5.66
CA SER A 136 -1.08 -23.47 -4.84
C SER A 136 -1.36 -22.20 -5.63
N ASP A 137 -2.03 -21.26 -4.98
CA ASP A 137 -2.37 -19.98 -5.58
C ASP A 137 -1.16 -19.04 -5.76
N LYS A 138 -1.36 -17.99 -6.56
CA LYS A 138 -0.33 -16.96 -6.79
C LYS A 138 0.11 -16.27 -5.49
N ASN A 139 -0.76 -16.20 -4.47
CA ASN A 139 -0.40 -15.62 -3.17
C ASN A 139 0.61 -16.50 -2.44
N THR A 140 0.43 -17.81 -2.43
CA THR A 140 1.41 -18.75 -1.84
C THR A 140 2.76 -18.62 -2.52
N ALA A 141 2.77 -18.47 -3.84
CA ALA A 141 3.99 -18.25 -4.60
C ALA A 141 4.70 -16.93 -4.25
N LEU A 142 3.92 -15.88 -3.97
CA LEU A 142 4.45 -14.62 -3.50
C LEU A 142 5.04 -14.75 -2.09
N CYS A 143 4.32 -15.37 -1.15
CA CYS A 143 4.78 -15.60 0.21
C CYS A 143 6.10 -16.38 0.22
N ALA A 144 6.19 -17.41 -0.63
CA ALA A 144 7.39 -18.21 -0.79
C ALA A 144 8.61 -17.39 -1.18
N THR A 145 8.47 -16.28 -1.92
CA THR A 145 9.63 -15.47 -2.35
C THR A 145 10.54 -15.02 -1.20
N CYS A 146 9.97 -14.86 0.01
CA CYS A 146 10.72 -14.58 1.25
C CYS A 146 10.67 -15.76 2.25
N HIS A 147 9.53 -16.46 2.37
CA HIS A 147 9.32 -17.54 3.34
C HIS A 147 9.66 -18.93 2.77
N GLN A 148 10.87 -19.09 2.25
CA GLN A 148 11.34 -20.34 1.66
C GLN A 148 11.47 -21.48 2.70
N ASP A 149 11.77 -21.15 3.95
CA ASP A 149 11.87 -22.11 5.05
C ASP A 149 10.49 -22.72 5.39
N VAL A 150 9.44 -21.89 5.38
CA VAL A 150 8.07 -22.33 5.56
C VAL A 150 7.64 -23.21 4.39
N LEU A 151 7.97 -22.82 3.16
CA LEU A 151 7.69 -23.62 1.97
C LEU A 151 8.33 -25.02 2.08
N ALA A 152 9.57 -25.11 2.56
CA ALA A 152 10.24 -26.39 2.76
C ALA A 152 9.51 -27.31 3.76
N ARG A 153 8.85 -26.74 4.80
CA ARG A 153 8.04 -27.52 5.76
C ARG A 153 6.79 -28.11 5.12
N PHE A 154 6.19 -27.41 4.15
CA PHE A 154 5.07 -27.95 3.36
C PHE A 154 5.50 -29.04 2.37
N ASN A 155 6.78 -29.37 2.28
CA ASN A 155 7.28 -30.52 1.51
C ASN A 155 7.56 -31.75 2.39
N MET A 156 7.31 -31.67 3.70
CA MET A 156 7.47 -32.80 4.62
C MET A 156 6.34 -33.82 4.45
N LYS A 157 6.34 -34.92 5.22
CA LYS A 157 5.25 -35.93 5.12
C LYS A 157 3.93 -35.48 5.71
N SER A 158 3.99 -34.63 6.74
CA SER A 158 2.82 -34.14 7.46
C SER A 158 2.72 -32.63 7.29
N HIS A 159 1.73 -32.18 6.53
CA HIS A 159 1.41 -30.77 6.34
C HIS A 159 -0.06 -30.59 5.94
N HIS A 160 -0.55 -29.36 6.06
CA HIS A 160 -1.82 -28.98 5.44
C HIS A 160 -1.66 -28.94 3.91
N PRO A 161 -2.73 -29.20 3.14
CA PRO A 161 -2.65 -29.38 1.69
C PRO A 161 -2.49 -28.07 0.89
N VAL A 162 -1.51 -27.24 1.28
CA VAL A 162 -1.14 -26.00 0.60
C VAL A 162 -0.39 -26.32 -0.70
N LYS A 163 0.58 -27.25 -0.67
CA LYS A 163 1.34 -27.66 -1.86
C LYS A 163 0.46 -28.26 -2.95
N GLU A 164 -0.55 -28.99 -2.52
CA GLU A 164 -1.56 -29.66 -3.35
C GLU A 164 -2.60 -28.68 -3.91
N GLY A 165 -2.64 -27.45 -3.39
CA GLY A 165 -3.54 -26.39 -3.85
C GLY A 165 -4.92 -26.36 -3.21
N ALA A 166 -5.20 -27.23 -2.23
CA ALA A 166 -6.48 -27.21 -1.52
C ALA A 166 -6.56 -26.07 -0.48
N LEU A 167 -5.43 -25.54 -0.04
CA LEU A 167 -5.32 -24.39 0.85
C LEU A 167 -4.25 -23.39 0.36
N SER A 168 -4.27 -22.18 0.92
CA SER A 168 -3.27 -21.13 0.69
C SER A 168 -2.72 -20.62 2.02
N CYS A 169 -1.62 -19.86 1.98
CA CYS A 169 -1.10 -19.19 3.18
C CYS A 169 -2.15 -18.27 3.82
N THR A 170 -2.95 -17.59 2.99
CA THR A 170 -4.01 -16.66 3.41
C THR A 170 -5.28 -17.34 3.90
N SER A 171 -5.36 -18.67 3.82
CA SER A 171 -6.48 -19.42 4.41
C SER A 171 -6.48 -19.35 5.93
N CYS A 172 -5.33 -19.08 6.55
CA CYS A 172 -5.21 -18.92 8.00
C CYS A 172 -4.51 -17.62 8.42
N HIS A 173 -3.60 -17.08 7.60
CA HIS A 173 -2.87 -15.86 7.94
C HIS A 173 -3.53 -14.59 7.37
N ASP A 174 -3.53 -13.54 8.18
CA ASP A 174 -3.80 -12.17 7.74
C ASP A 174 -2.47 -11.38 7.66
N GLN A 175 -2.00 -11.19 6.44
CA GLN A 175 -0.74 -10.50 6.13
C GLN A 175 -0.76 -9.00 6.41
N HIS A 176 -1.93 -8.42 6.64
CA HIS A 176 -2.11 -6.99 6.97
C HIS A 176 -2.44 -6.78 8.46
N GLY A 177 -2.62 -7.86 9.22
CA GLY A 177 -3.02 -7.83 10.62
C GLY A 177 -1.86 -7.53 11.58
N GLY A 178 -2.12 -6.76 12.63
CA GLY A 178 -1.11 -6.30 13.58
C GLY A 178 -0.68 -7.29 14.67
N LYS A 179 -1.15 -8.54 14.62
CA LYS A 179 -1.01 -9.52 15.73
C LYS A 179 -0.76 -10.97 15.27
N GLN A 180 -0.18 -11.18 14.10
CA GLN A 180 -0.16 -12.50 13.45
C GLN A 180 1.25 -13.00 13.11
N THR A 181 2.14 -13.14 14.11
CA THR A 181 3.39 -13.89 13.91
C THR A 181 3.24 -15.39 14.10
N ASN A 182 2.26 -15.84 14.90
CA ASN A 182 2.01 -17.27 15.10
C ASN A 182 0.51 -17.59 15.13
N LEU A 183 0.16 -18.76 14.58
CA LEU A 183 -1.17 -19.34 14.70
C LEU A 183 -1.34 -20.22 15.95
N ALA A 184 -0.28 -20.36 16.76
CA ALA A 184 -0.28 -21.26 17.91
C ALA A 184 -1.31 -20.85 18.99
N THR A 185 -1.63 -19.55 19.08
CA THR A 185 -2.61 -19.00 20.02
C THR A 185 -3.99 -18.75 19.38
N LYS A 186 -4.19 -19.21 18.14
CA LYS A 186 -5.27 -18.79 17.23
C LYS A 186 -6.23 -19.94 16.93
N THR A 187 -6.90 -20.41 17.98
CA THR A 187 -7.88 -21.52 17.91
C THR A 187 -9.05 -21.22 16.97
N ALA A 188 -9.42 -19.94 16.82
CA ALA A 188 -10.52 -19.53 15.95
C ALA A 188 -10.24 -19.89 14.48
N GLU A 189 -9.01 -19.67 14.01
CA GLU A 189 -8.54 -19.97 12.67
C GLU A 189 -8.54 -21.50 12.42
N CYS A 190 -8.13 -22.29 13.41
CA CYS A 190 -8.15 -23.76 13.33
C CYS A 190 -9.58 -24.34 13.26
N THR A 191 -10.49 -23.80 14.07
CA THR A 191 -11.87 -24.31 14.22
C THR A 191 -12.79 -23.98 13.06
N GLN A 192 -12.33 -23.17 12.09
CA GLN A 192 -13.04 -22.96 10.82
C GLN A 192 -13.18 -24.28 10.04
N CYS A 193 -12.17 -25.15 10.11
CA CYS A 193 -12.17 -26.46 9.47
C CYS A 193 -12.23 -27.61 10.49
N HIS A 194 -11.54 -27.47 11.62
CA HIS A 194 -11.50 -28.49 12.67
C HIS A 194 -12.53 -28.20 13.75
N GLN A 195 -13.82 -28.33 13.43
CA GLN A 195 -14.90 -27.99 14.36
C GLN A 195 -14.89 -28.89 15.61
N ALA A 196 -14.40 -30.13 15.50
CA ALA A 196 -14.32 -31.08 16.59
C ALA A 196 -13.33 -30.69 17.71
N ILE A 197 -12.42 -29.74 17.49
CA ILE A 197 -11.47 -29.26 18.51
C ILE A 197 -11.91 -27.94 19.17
N ARG A 198 -13.16 -27.51 18.92
CA ARG A 198 -13.69 -26.21 19.39
C ARG A 198 -14.00 -26.18 20.90
N GLY A 199 -13.92 -27.33 21.57
CA GLY A 199 -14.32 -27.49 22.98
C GLY A 199 -15.77 -27.94 23.09
#